data_AF-A0A920L967-F1
#
_entry.id   AF-A0A920L967-F1
#
_cell.length_a   1.000
_cell.length_b   1.000
_cell.length_c   1.000
_cell.angle_alpha   90.00
_cell.angle_beta   90.00
_cell.angle_gamma   90.00
#
_symmetry.space_group_name_H-M   'P 1'
#
loop_
_entity.id
_entity.type
_entity.pdbx_description
1 polymer ?
#
loop_
_entity_poly.entity_id
_entity_poly.type
_entity_poly.pdbx_seq_one_letter_code
_entity_poly.pdbx_strand_id
1 'polypeptide(L)'
;MNKLALHFGAGNIGRGFIAPVLKENNYDVIFVDIDKSLINKIKKEKHFDIKLIESKNLYKSVENIDGINLSDEEELNKALNQCSLVTTSVGPNHVGEVLKIVINNTKNRELNFIAFENQYRSSTTSKIKCDYKENNIKFTDVVVDKIIPKQESNELDIFVEEYGMILIDENHEKIFKESEIVRYGDYEYEFRKNFGC
;
A
#
# COMPACT_ATOMS: atom_id res chain seq x y z
N MET A 1 -14.97 14.77 4.34
CA MET A 1 -14.93 13.36 3.91
C MET A 1 -13.47 12.96 3.86
N ASN A 2 -13.14 11.75 4.31
CA ASN A 2 -11.78 11.21 4.19
C ASN A 2 -11.43 11.00 2.72
N LYS A 3 -10.14 10.97 2.41
CA LYS A 3 -9.66 10.60 1.07
C LYS A 3 -9.71 9.09 0.93
N LEU A 4 -10.04 8.58 -0.25
CA LEU A 4 -10.03 7.13 -0.51
C LEU A 4 -8.66 6.69 -1.06
N ALA A 5 -8.09 5.65 -0.43
CA ALA A 5 -6.92 4.93 -0.90
C ALA A 5 -7.30 3.49 -1.30
N LEU A 6 -6.87 3.08 -2.49
CA LEU A 6 -6.89 1.68 -2.91
C LEU A 6 -5.52 1.05 -2.64
N HIS A 7 -5.50 -0.03 -1.88
CA HIS A 7 -4.28 -0.77 -1.59
C HIS A 7 -4.32 -2.15 -2.27
N PHE A 8 -3.52 -2.32 -3.32
CA PHE A 8 -3.36 -3.60 -4.00
C PHE A 8 -2.40 -4.49 -3.20
N GLY A 9 -2.85 -5.70 -2.84
CA GLY A 9 -2.14 -6.61 -1.96
C GLY A 9 -2.71 -6.55 -0.54
N ALA A 10 -3.70 -7.38 -0.26
CA ALA A 10 -4.32 -7.53 1.05
C ALA A 10 -3.53 -8.46 1.99
N GLY A 11 -2.35 -8.91 1.59
CA GLY A 11 -1.50 -9.82 2.37
C GLY A 11 -0.90 -9.18 3.64
N ASN A 12 0.11 -9.84 4.19
CA ASN A 12 0.68 -9.48 5.48
C ASN A 12 1.27 -8.06 5.52
N ILE A 13 2.00 -7.63 4.47
CA ILE A 13 2.55 -6.28 4.39
C ILE A 13 1.44 -5.23 4.27
N GLY A 14 0.43 -5.49 3.42
CA GLY A 14 -0.70 -4.59 3.27
C GLY A 14 -1.47 -4.36 4.56
N ARG A 15 -1.80 -5.43 5.30
CA ARG A 15 -2.54 -5.33 6.58
C ARG A 15 -1.68 -4.86 7.75
N GLY A 16 -0.49 -5.44 7.90
CA GLY A 16 0.37 -5.22 9.08
C GLY A 16 1.27 -4.00 8.99
N PHE A 17 1.36 -3.35 7.82
CA PHE A 17 2.20 -2.17 7.65
C PHE A 17 1.51 -1.01 6.94
N ILE A 18 1.06 -1.23 5.70
CA ILE A 18 0.67 -0.12 4.83
C ILE A 18 -0.70 0.45 5.20
N ALA A 19 -1.71 -0.39 5.40
CA ALA A 19 -3.05 0.08 5.77
C ALA A 19 -3.06 0.88 7.09
N PRO A 20 -2.34 0.49 8.16
CA PRO A 20 -2.19 1.31 9.37
C PRO A 20 -1.68 2.73 9.10
N VAL A 21 -0.67 2.86 8.24
CA VAL A 21 -0.10 4.15 7.83
C VAL A 21 -1.11 4.96 7.04
N LEU A 22 -1.85 4.33 6.12
CA LEU A 22 -2.93 4.99 5.38
C LEU A 22 -4.04 5.50 6.32
N LYS A 23 -4.47 4.68 7.30
CA LYS A 23 -5.48 5.07 8.29
C LYS A 23 -5.01 6.23 9.17
N GLU A 24 -3.76 6.22 9.64
CA GLU A 24 -3.16 7.34 10.39
C GLU A 24 -3.14 8.65 9.61
N ASN A 25 -3.09 8.54 8.28
CA ASN A 25 -3.13 9.67 7.36
C ASN A 25 -4.56 10.02 6.90
N ASN A 26 -5.58 9.54 7.61
CA ASN A 26 -7.01 9.80 7.36
C ASN A 26 -7.49 9.34 5.97
N TYR A 27 -6.95 8.23 5.47
CA TYR A 27 -7.51 7.56 4.31
C TYR A 27 -8.58 6.53 4.74
N ASP A 28 -9.66 6.46 3.97
CA ASP A 28 -10.48 5.26 3.91
C ASP A 28 -9.75 4.26 3.01
N VAL A 29 -9.66 3.00 3.44
CA VAL A 29 -8.81 2.00 2.78
C VAL A 29 -9.69 0.90 2.22
N ILE A 30 -9.55 0.68 0.92
CA ILE A 30 -10.12 -0.48 0.24
C ILE A 30 -8.96 -1.33 -0.26
N PHE A 31 -8.90 -2.57 0.22
CA PHE A 31 -7.95 -3.55 -0.27
C PHE A 31 -8.37 -4.09 -1.63
N VAL A 32 -7.43 -4.36 -2.52
CA VAL A 32 -7.67 -5.05 -3.79
C VAL A 32 -6.76 -6.27 -3.87
N ASP A 33 -7.32 -7.46 -4.04
CA ASP A 33 -6.54 -8.70 -4.07
C ASP A 33 -7.21 -9.79 -4.93
N ILE A 34 -6.42 -10.75 -5.39
CA ILE A 34 -6.90 -11.94 -6.11
C ILE A 34 -7.49 -12.98 -5.15
N ASP A 35 -7.05 -13.01 -3.89
CA ASP A 35 -7.58 -13.94 -2.89
C ASP A 35 -9.00 -13.55 -2.47
N LYS A 36 -9.98 -14.20 -3.10
CA LYS A 36 -11.40 -13.98 -2.85
C LYS A 36 -11.80 -14.34 -1.41
N SER A 37 -11.16 -15.33 -0.80
CA SER A 37 -11.48 -15.73 0.58
C SER A 37 -11.10 -14.63 1.55
N LEU A 38 -9.88 -14.11 1.40
CA LEU A 38 -9.36 -13.01 2.20
C LEU A 38 -10.19 -11.74 2.02
N ILE A 39 -10.50 -11.36 0.78
CA ILE A 39 -11.34 -10.19 0.49
C ILE A 39 -12.74 -10.34 1.09
N ASN A 40 -13.37 -11.50 0.96
CA ASN A 40 -14.69 -11.73 1.56
C ASN A 40 -14.65 -11.60 3.09
N LYS A 41 -13.57 -12.08 3.73
CA LYS A 41 -13.39 -11.93 5.18
C LYS A 41 -13.23 -10.45 5.55
N ILE A 42 -12.44 -9.68 4.81
CA ILE A 42 -12.30 -8.22 4.99
C ILE A 42 -13.65 -7.52 4.84
N LYS A 43 -14.41 -7.80 3.76
CA LYS A 43 -15.76 -7.21 3.55
C LYS A 43 -16.73 -7.50 4.70
N LYS A 44 -16.65 -8.72 5.25
CA LYS A 44 -17.52 -9.19 6.32
C LYS A 44 -17.18 -8.54 7.67
N GLU A 45 -15.91 -8.57 8.05
CA GLU A 45 -15.48 -8.10 9.37
C GLU A 45 -15.28 -6.58 9.39
N LYS A 46 -14.84 -5.97 8.28
CA LYS A 46 -14.57 -4.52 8.13
C LYS A 46 -13.54 -3.94 9.10
N HIS A 47 -12.83 -4.80 9.82
CA HIS A 47 -11.73 -4.47 10.70
C HIS A 47 -10.81 -5.68 10.90
N PHE A 48 -9.62 -5.45 11.46
CA PHE A 48 -8.73 -6.47 12.01
C PHE A 48 -7.80 -5.88 13.06
N ASP A 49 -7.23 -6.73 13.91
CA ASP A 49 -6.28 -6.32 14.93
C ASP A 49 -4.83 -6.61 14.55
N ILE A 50 -3.95 -5.69 14.92
CA ILE A 50 -2.51 -5.84 14.85
C ILE A 50 -2.01 -6.10 16.27
N LYS A 51 -1.23 -7.16 16.43
CA LYS A 51 -0.66 -7.59 17.71
C LYS A 51 0.86 -7.60 17.64
N LEU A 52 1.53 -7.26 18.74
CA LEU A 52 2.98 -7.37 18.80
C LEU A 52 3.40 -8.83 18.92
N ILE A 53 4.44 -9.25 18.20
CA ILE A 53 4.95 -10.64 18.25
C ILE A 53 5.40 -11.01 19.68
N GLU A 54 6.12 -10.11 20.36
CA GLU A 54 6.75 -10.40 21.65
C GLU A 54 5.73 -10.54 22.78
N SER A 55 4.83 -9.57 22.91
CA SER A 55 3.86 -9.52 24.01
C SER A 55 2.51 -10.14 23.68
N LYS A 56 2.20 -10.33 22.39
CA LYS A 56 0.86 -10.66 21.86
C LYS A 56 -0.24 -9.67 22.23
N ASN A 57 0.13 -8.52 22.83
CA ASN A 57 -0.81 -7.47 23.15
C ASN A 57 -1.35 -6.85 21.87
N LEU A 58 -2.60 -6.38 21.95
CA LEU A 58 -3.17 -5.51 20.94
C LEU A 58 -2.29 -4.27 20.80
N TYR A 59 -1.75 -4.09 19.59
CA TYR A 59 -0.98 -2.91 19.21
C TYR A 59 -1.91 -1.85 18.65
N LYS A 60 -2.74 -2.23 17.69
CA LYS A 60 -3.65 -1.31 16.98
C LYS A 60 -4.79 -2.07 16.32
N SER A 61 -5.99 -1.49 16.33
CA SER A 61 -7.11 -1.96 15.51
C SER A 61 -7.21 -1.12 14.23
N VAL A 62 -7.37 -1.79 13.09
CA VAL A 62 -7.56 -1.16 11.79
C VAL A 62 -9.02 -1.33 11.40
N GLU A 63 -9.78 -0.24 11.48
CA GLU A 63 -11.23 -0.23 11.29
C GLU A 63 -11.64 0.55 10.03
N ASN A 64 -12.92 0.39 9.64
CA ASN A 64 -13.51 1.08 8.49
C ASN A 64 -12.69 0.83 7.22
N ILE A 65 -12.48 -0.46 6.95
CA ILE A 65 -11.85 -0.98 5.75
C ILE A 65 -12.87 -1.73 4.91
N ASP A 66 -12.59 -1.85 3.63
CA ASP A 66 -13.32 -2.72 2.71
C ASP A 66 -12.34 -3.51 1.83
N GLY A 67 -12.86 -4.42 1.03
CA GLY A 67 -12.07 -5.18 0.05
C GLY A 67 -12.75 -5.20 -1.31
N ILE A 68 -12.00 -5.39 -2.39
CA ILE A 68 -12.51 -5.65 -3.74
C ILE A 68 -11.69 -6.81 -4.28
N ASN A 69 -12.36 -7.82 -4.83
CA ASN A 69 -11.64 -8.89 -5.49
C ASN A 69 -11.23 -8.38 -6.88
N LEU A 70 -10.00 -8.65 -7.30
CA LEU A 70 -9.47 -8.13 -8.57
C LEU A 70 -10.32 -8.51 -9.80
N SER A 71 -11.07 -9.62 -9.73
CA SER A 71 -11.98 -10.03 -10.81
C SER A 71 -13.29 -9.24 -10.88
N ASP A 72 -13.63 -8.43 -9.88
CA ASP A 72 -14.81 -7.55 -9.89
C ASP A 72 -14.47 -6.19 -10.54
N GLU A 73 -14.42 -6.20 -11.87
CA GLU A 73 -14.05 -5.01 -12.65
C GLU A 73 -15.00 -3.83 -12.44
N GLU A 74 -16.29 -4.09 -12.22
CA GLU A 74 -17.28 -3.02 -12.04
C GLU A 74 -17.05 -2.27 -10.72
N GLU A 75 -16.89 -3.00 -9.61
CA GLU A 75 -16.62 -2.42 -8.30
C GLU A 75 -15.23 -1.74 -8.28
N LEU A 76 -14.22 -2.38 -8.88
CA LEU A 76 -12.87 -1.82 -8.99
C LEU A 76 -12.85 -0.51 -9.77
N ASN A 77 -13.52 -0.45 -10.91
CA ASN A 77 -13.55 0.76 -11.74
C ASN A 77 -14.28 1.91 -11.04
N LYS A 78 -15.37 1.62 -10.30
CA LYS A 78 -16.05 2.62 -9.47
C LYS A 78 -15.10 3.18 -8.40
N ALA A 79 -14.37 2.32 -7.71
CA ALA A 79 -13.44 2.73 -6.66
C ALA A 79 -12.25 3.53 -7.22
N LEU A 80 -11.66 3.10 -8.34
CA LEU A 80 -10.55 3.80 -9.00
C LEU A 80 -10.95 5.22 -9.43
N ASN A 81 -12.18 5.41 -9.89
CA ASN A 81 -12.72 6.73 -10.26
C ASN A 81 -12.93 7.67 -9.07
N GLN A 82 -12.98 7.14 -7.84
CA GLN A 82 -13.21 7.92 -6.61
C GLN A 82 -11.94 8.13 -5.78
N CYS A 83 -10.96 7.22 -5.89
CA CYS A 83 -9.75 7.27 -5.10
C CYS A 83 -8.82 8.44 -5.47
N SER A 84 -8.01 8.90 -4.51
CA SER A 84 -6.95 9.90 -4.75
C SER A 84 -5.54 9.31 -4.64
N LEU A 85 -5.45 8.07 -4.19
CA LEU A 85 -4.20 7.36 -3.92
C LEU A 85 -4.38 5.88 -4.26
N VAL A 86 -3.47 5.34 -5.05
CA VAL A 86 -3.29 3.91 -5.26
C VAL A 86 -1.94 3.51 -4.67
N THR A 87 -1.92 2.40 -3.93
CA THR A 87 -0.71 1.86 -3.33
C THR A 87 -0.59 0.37 -3.55
N THR A 88 0.62 -0.19 -3.52
CA THR A 88 0.82 -1.63 -3.72
C THR A 88 1.72 -2.25 -2.67
N SER A 89 1.46 -3.53 -2.34
CA SER A 89 2.40 -4.47 -1.70
C SER A 89 2.19 -5.89 -2.28
N VAL A 90 2.33 -5.99 -3.61
CA VAL A 90 1.98 -7.17 -4.42
C VAL A 90 3.20 -7.98 -4.87
N GLY A 91 4.41 -7.54 -4.53
CA GLY A 91 5.65 -8.06 -5.06
C GLY A 91 6.11 -7.24 -6.27
N PRO A 92 7.42 -6.93 -6.39
CA PRO A 92 7.93 -6.00 -7.41
C PRO A 92 7.59 -6.35 -8.86
N ASN A 93 7.40 -7.63 -9.16
CA ASN A 93 7.09 -8.11 -10.51
C ASN A 93 5.63 -7.83 -10.93
N HIS A 94 4.73 -7.63 -9.98
CA HIS A 94 3.30 -7.42 -10.25
C HIS A 94 2.87 -5.94 -10.26
N VAL A 95 3.74 -5.02 -9.82
CA VAL A 95 3.43 -3.58 -9.80
C VAL A 95 3.07 -3.05 -11.19
N GLY A 96 3.77 -3.51 -12.24
CA GLY A 96 3.47 -3.12 -13.62
C GLY A 96 2.08 -3.58 -14.10
N GLU A 97 1.60 -4.73 -13.62
CA GLU A 97 0.26 -5.24 -13.94
C GLU A 97 -0.81 -4.37 -13.25
N VAL A 98 -0.60 -4.06 -11.97
CA VAL A 98 -1.47 -3.13 -11.23
C VAL A 98 -1.49 -1.76 -11.89
N LEU A 99 -0.34 -1.21 -12.27
CA LEU A 99 -0.26 0.11 -12.89
C LEU A 99 -1.02 0.17 -14.22
N LYS A 100 -0.97 -0.88 -15.04
CA LYS A 100 -1.77 -0.95 -16.29
C LYS A 100 -3.27 -0.89 -16.01
N ILE A 101 -3.74 -1.56 -14.96
CA ILE A 101 -5.14 -1.50 -14.53
C ILE A 101 -5.51 -0.07 -14.14
N VAL A 102 -4.67 0.60 -13.36
CA VAL A 102 -4.89 2.01 -12.96
C VAL A 102 -4.96 2.90 -14.20
N ILE A 103 -3.95 2.86 -15.08
CA ILE A 103 -3.88 3.69 -16.30
C ILE A 103 -5.13 3.52 -17.17
N ASN A 104 -5.60 2.29 -17.35
CA ASN A 104 -6.75 2.00 -18.19
C ASN A 104 -8.06 2.58 -17.63
N ASN A 105 -8.16 2.76 -16.32
CA ASN A 105 -9.39 3.12 -15.62
C ASN A 105 -9.42 4.53 -15.05
N THR A 106 -8.30 5.27 -15.06
CA THR A 106 -8.20 6.62 -14.47
C THR A 106 -7.77 7.69 -15.47
N LYS A 107 -8.12 7.53 -16.75
CA LYS A 107 -7.79 8.49 -17.81
C LYS A 107 -8.31 9.89 -17.45
N ASN A 108 -7.44 10.90 -17.58
CA ASN A 108 -7.75 12.32 -17.30
C ASN A 108 -8.06 12.66 -15.82
N ARG A 109 -7.72 11.80 -14.86
CA ARG A 109 -7.86 12.09 -13.42
C ARG A 109 -6.50 12.12 -12.75
N GLU A 110 -6.26 13.13 -11.93
CA GLU A 110 -5.08 13.18 -11.09
C GLU A 110 -5.19 12.22 -9.90
N LEU A 111 -4.16 11.40 -9.68
CA LEU A 111 -4.02 10.54 -8.50
C LEU A 111 -2.55 10.29 -8.17
N ASN A 112 -2.29 9.90 -6.93
CA ASN A 112 -0.95 9.48 -6.49
C ASN A 112 -0.80 7.96 -6.58
N PHE A 113 0.39 7.49 -6.94
CA PHE A 113 0.74 6.07 -7.01
C PHE A 113 2.03 5.80 -6.23
N ILE A 114 1.98 4.85 -5.30
CA ILE A 114 3.14 4.44 -4.49
C ILE A 114 3.25 2.91 -4.44
N ALA A 115 4.35 2.37 -4.92
CA ALA A 115 4.68 0.96 -4.75
C ALA A 115 5.52 0.77 -3.47
N PHE A 116 4.93 0.19 -2.43
CA PHE A 116 5.64 -0.18 -1.19
C PHE A 116 6.30 -1.54 -1.35
N GLU A 117 7.25 -1.62 -2.27
CA GLU A 117 7.96 -2.84 -2.60
C GLU A 117 9.40 -2.77 -2.15
N ASN A 118 9.95 -3.93 -1.84
CA ASN A 118 11.37 -4.10 -1.59
C ASN A 118 12.17 -4.11 -2.91
N GLN A 119 12.15 -2.98 -3.63
CA GLN A 119 12.82 -2.79 -4.91
C GLN A 119 13.18 -1.31 -5.13
N TYR A 120 14.36 -1.07 -5.73
CA TYR A 120 14.80 0.26 -6.13
C TYR A 120 13.79 0.96 -7.03
N ARG A 121 13.35 2.14 -6.61
CA ARG A 121 12.41 3.05 -7.30
C ARG A 121 11.26 2.31 -7.97
N SER A 122 10.54 1.48 -7.21
CA SER A 122 9.55 0.56 -7.78
C SER A 122 8.41 1.27 -8.53
N SER A 123 7.96 2.44 -8.03
CA SER A 123 6.94 3.27 -8.68
C SER A 123 7.45 3.80 -10.02
N THR A 124 8.62 4.43 -10.03
CA THR A 124 9.23 5.01 -11.24
C THR A 124 9.65 3.94 -12.24
N THR A 125 10.21 2.83 -11.78
CA THR A 125 10.58 1.70 -12.63
C THR A 125 9.35 1.11 -13.33
N SER A 126 8.23 1.00 -12.62
CA SER A 126 6.97 0.51 -13.19
C SER A 126 6.38 1.49 -14.20
N LYS A 127 6.45 2.80 -13.93
CA LYS A 127 6.09 3.85 -14.90
C LYS A 127 6.84 3.68 -16.22
N ILE A 128 8.17 3.53 -16.16
CA ILE A 128 9.04 3.37 -17.32
C ILE A 128 8.69 2.08 -18.08
N LYS A 129 8.55 0.94 -17.36
CA LYS A 129 8.19 -0.36 -17.97
C LYS A 129 6.85 -0.34 -18.68
N CYS A 130 5.89 0.47 -18.21
CA CYS A 130 4.59 0.61 -18.83
C CYS A 130 4.55 1.67 -19.96
N ASP A 131 5.67 2.32 -20.28
CA ASP A 131 5.76 3.44 -21.24
C ASP A 131 4.71 4.54 -20.95
N TYR A 132 4.44 4.81 -19.67
CA TYR A 132 3.44 5.80 -19.28
C TYR A 132 4.00 7.23 -19.35
N LYS A 133 3.46 8.00 -20.30
CA LYS A 133 3.94 9.36 -20.68
C LYS A 133 3.05 10.50 -20.19
N GLU A 134 1.86 10.20 -19.70
CA GLU A 134 0.94 11.21 -19.16
C GLU A 134 1.39 11.67 -17.76
N ASN A 135 0.86 12.82 -17.32
CA ASN A 135 1.25 13.45 -16.06
C ASN A 135 0.14 13.43 -14.99
N ASN A 136 -0.98 12.77 -15.25
CA ASN A 136 -2.08 12.72 -14.29
C ASN A 136 -1.80 11.76 -13.12
N ILE A 137 -1.03 10.68 -13.32
CA ILE A 137 -0.56 9.84 -12.22
C ILE A 137 0.77 10.39 -11.69
N LYS A 138 0.77 10.84 -10.43
CA LYS A 138 1.97 11.28 -9.70
C LYS A 138 2.60 10.07 -9.01
N PHE A 139 3.82 9.73 -9.36
CA PHE A 139 4.54 8.59 -8.78
C PHE A 139 5.41 9.08 -7.63
N THR A 140 5.42 8.32 -6.53
CA THR A 140 6.32 8.57 -5.40
C THR A 140 7.09 7.30 -5.11
N ASP A 141 8.41 7.41 -5.08
CA ASP A 141 9.29 6.32 -4.70
C ASP A 141 9.52 6.32 -3.17
N VAL A 142 9.60 5.12 -2.61
CA VAL A 142 9.76 4.88 -1.18
C VAL A 142 10.76 3.76 -0.91
N VAL A 143 11.45 3.85 0.22
CA VAL A 143 12.19 2.75 0.83
C VAL A 143 11.34 2.24 1.98
N VAL A 144 11.05 0.94 1.99
CA VAL A 144 10.31 0.28 3.06
C VAL A 144 11.18 -0.73 3.76
N ASP A 145 11.07 -0.77 5.09
CA ASP A 145 11.74 -1.76 5.92
C ASP A 145 10.83 -2.15 7.07
N LYS A 146 10.35 -3.39 7.05
CA LYS A 146 9.60 -4.02 8.14
C LYS A 146 9.58 -5.52 7.94
N ILE A 147 9.90 -6.27 8.98
CA ILE A 147 9.78 -7.72 9.01
C ILE A 147 8.38 -8.06 9.51
N ILE A 148 7.63 -8.80 8.67
CA ILE A 148 6.37 -9.41 9.08
C ILE A 148 6.46 -10.91 8.83
N PRO A 149 6.48 -11.75 9.88
CA PRO A 149 6.63 -13.18 9.70
C PRO A 149 5.42 -13.76 8.98
N LYS A 150 5.60 -14.97 8.44
CA LYS A 150 4.48 -15.72 7.85
C LYS A 150 3.43 -15.98 8.93
N GLN A 151 2.17 -15.70 8.57
CA GLN A 151 1.02 -15.87 9.45
C GLN A 151 0.15 -17.03 8.94
N GLU A 152 -0.74 -17.53 9.80
CA GLU A 152 -1.77 -18.46 9.37
C GLU A 152 -2.69 -17.79 8.35
N SER A 153 -2.98 -18.50 7.25
CA SER A 153 -3.68 -17.93 6.09
C SER A 153 -5.13 -17.53 6.36
N ASN A 154 -5.74 -18.09 7.40
CA ASN A 154 -7.17 -17.96 7.63
C ASN A 154 -7.54 -16.81 8.57
N GLU A 155 -6.57 -16.13 9.20
CA GLU A 155 -6.81 -15.02 10.12
C GLU A 155 -6.59 -13.64 9.49
N LEU A 156 -7.45 -12.68 9.86
CA LEU A 156 -7.25 -11.29 9.43
C LEU A 156 -6.22 -10.60 10.32
N ASP A 157 -6.32 -10.87 11.62
CA ASP A 157 -5.38 -10.40 12.63
C ASP A 157 -3.95 -10.74 12.24
N ILE A 158 -3.04 -9.83 12.57
CA ILE A 158 -1.65 -9.95 12.14
C ILE A 158 -0.70 -9.63 13.28
N PHE A 159 0.32 -10.48 13.41
CA PHE A 159 1.41 -10.26 14.34
C PHE A 159 2.56 -9.55 13.64
N VAL A 160 3.00 -8.44 14.22
CA VAL A 160 4.08 -7.61 13.67
C VAL A 160 5.13 -7.33 14.72
N GLU A 161 6.35 -7.03 14.27
CA GLU A 161 7.32 -6.36 15.12
C GLU A 161 6.95 -4.87 15.27
N GLU A 162 7.44 -4.25 16.33
CA GLU A 162 7.19 -2.83 16.61
C GLU A 162 7.90 -1.93 15.58
N TYR A 163 9.15 -2.25 15.27
CA TYR A 163 9.95 -1.51 14.30
C TYR A 163 9.32 -1.54 12.89
N GLY A 164 9.45 -0.43 12.18
CA GLY A 164 9.06 -0.32 10.77
C GLY A 164 9.38 1.08 10.27
N MET A 165 9.83 1.17 9.02
CA MET A 165 10.23 2.42 8.40
C MET A 165 9.70 2.54 6.98
N ILE A 166 9.19 3.72 6.65
CA ILE A 166 8.88 4.19 5.31
C ILE A 166 9.64 5.50 5.10
N LEU A 167 10.70 5.48 4.30
CA LEU A 167 11.34 6.70 3.82
C LEU A 167 10.75 7.06 2.45
N ILE A 168 10.23 8.27 2.35
CA ILE A 168 9.70 8.86 1.12
C ILE A 168 10.77 9.78 0.55
N ASP A 169 11.04 9.66 -0.75
CA ASP A 169 11.99 10.52 -1.45
C ASP A 169 11.56 12.00 -1.30
N GLU A 170 12.41 12.80 -0.66
CA GLU A 170 12.15 14.21 -0.28
C GLU A 170 11.85 15.14 -1.46
N ASN A 171 12.17 14.72 -2.67
CA ASN A 171 11.87 15.48 -3.89
C ASN A 171 10.38 15.40 -4.30
N HIS A 172 9.56 14.60 -3.61
CA HIS A 172 8.14 14.43 -3.91
C HIS A 172 7.24 15.24 -2.96
N GLU A 173 5.98 15.40 -3.36
CA GLU A 173 4.96 16.07 -2.55
C GLU A 173 4.75 15.33 -1.20
N LYS A 174 4.56 16.10 -0.12
CA LYS A 174 4.27 15.54 1.21
C LYS A 174 2.83 15.03 1.29
N ILE A 175 2.64 13.77 0.90
CA ILE A 175 1.35 13.08 0.89
C ILE A 175 0.98 12.38 2.21
N PHE A 176 1.95 12.19 3.11
CA PHE A 176 1.76 11.67 4.47
C PHE A 176 2.37 12.61 5.50
N LYS A 177 1.85 12.54 6.73
CA LYS A 177 2.42 13.19 7.90
C LYS A 177 3.67 12.44 8.34
N GLU A 178 4.72 13.18 8.69
CA GLU A 178 5.90 12.59 9.32
C GLU A 178 5.53 11.97 10.68
N SER A 179 6.14 10.85 10.99
CA SER A 179 5.98 10.09 12.22
C SER A 179 7.25 9.30 12.53
N GLU A 180 7.23 8.47 13.56
CA GLU A 180 8.36 7.57 13.85
C GLU A 180 8.62 6.58 12.70
N ILE A 181 7.54 6.18 12.01
CA ILE A 181 7.53 5.25 10.89
C ILE A 181 7.76 5.97 9.55
N VAL A 182 7.09 7.11 9.32
CA VAL A 182 7.11 7.80 8.02
C VAL A 182 8.04 9.00 8.06
N ARG A 183 9.03 9.03 7.17
CA ARG A 183 10.02 10.11 7.07
C ARG A 183 10.22 10.54 5.62
N TYR A 184 10.70 11.76 5.44
CA TYR A 184 11.14 12.28 4.15
C TYR A 184 12.66 12.45 4.19
N GLY A 185 13.37 12.05 3.14
CA GLY A 185 14.81 12.24 3.06
C GLY A 185 15.44 11.74 1.76
N ASP A 186 16.76 11.63 1.77
CA ASP A 186 17.56 11.13 0.65
C ASP A 186 17.30 9.63 0.40
N TYR A 187 16.54 9.36 -0.67
CA TYR A 187 16.21 8.03 -1.12
C TYR A 187 17.46 7.19 -1.42
N GLU A 188 18.45 7.77 -2.11
CA GLU A 188 19.63 7.04 -2.57
C GLU A 188 20.48 6.60 -1.38
N TYR A 189 20.63 7.48 -0.38
CA TYR A 189 21.33 7.16 0.86
C TYR A 189 20.64 6.01 1.61
N GLU A 190 19.34 6.12 1.88
CA GLU A 190 18.63 5.13 2.68
C GLU A 190 18.52 3.78 1.95
N PHE A 191 18.31 3.79 0.63
CA PHE A 191 18.26 2.56 -0.15
C PHE A 191 19.59 1.81 -0.08
N ARG A 192 20.73 2.49 -0.28
CA ARG A 192 22.06 1.86 -0.20
C ARG A 192 22.34 1.32 1.20
N LYS A 193 21.97 2.06 2.24
CA LYS A 193 22.10 1.63 3.63
C LYS A 193 21.31 0.34 3.91
N ASN A 194 20.09 0.22 3.41
CA ASN A 194 19.23 -0.94 3.66
C ASN A 194 19.59 -2.17 2.82
N PHE A 195 20.11 -1.96 1.60
CA PHE A 195 20.36 -3.06 0.64
C PHE A 195 21.84 -3.33 0.37
N GLY A 196 22.75 -2.63 1.04
CA GLY A 196 24.20 -2.86 0.93
C GLY A 196 24.77 -2.64 -0.47
N CYS A 197 24.18 -1.71 -1.23
CA CYS A 197 24.53 -1.39 -2.62
C CYS A 197 25.51 -0.21 -2.72
#